data_AF-A0A4P6ELI4-F1
#
_entry.id   AF-A0A4P6ELI4-F1
#
_cell.length_a   1.000
_cell.length_b   1.000
_cell.length_c   1.000
_cell.angle_alpha   90.00
_cell.angle_beta   90.00
_cell.angle_gamma   90.00
#
_symmetry.space_group_name_H-M   'P 1'
#
loop_
_entity.id
_entity.type
_entity.pdbx_description
1 polymer ?
#
loop_
_entity_poly.entity_id
_entity_poly.type
_entity_poly.pdbx_seq_one_letter_code
_entity_poly.pdbx_strand_id
1 'polypeptide(L)'
;MGRDGAPAGGDRAVKQPDDERGASTIEVLGAIPAVVLVILVVVQVCAFVWTVTAADQAVRDGARALSLGGSPAQVAAAVERSLPGGLDARSLDVVGERVMLQVDVPRLPVVPAMTITRDASMPRTAR
;
A
#
# COMPACT_ATOMS: atom_id res chain seq x y z
N MET A 1 83.20 -9.70 -34.79
CA MET A 1 83.08 -8.37 -34.15
C MET A 1 81.80 -7.72 -34.68
N GLY A 2 80.81 -7.45 -33.82
CA GLY A 2 79.54 -6.76 -34.15
C GLY A 2 78.34 -7.71 -34.26
N ARG A 3 77.82 -8.26 -33.15
CA ARG A 3 76.76 -7.71 -32.27
C ARG A 3 75.34 -8.00 -32.78
N ASP A 4 74.73 -8.99 -32.11
CA ASP A 4 73.29 -9.23 -32.01
C ASP A 4 72.52 -8.00 -31.53
N GLY A 5 71.27 -7.87 -31.99
CA GLY A 5 70.32 -6.87 -31.51
C GLY A 5 68.90 -7.19 -31.98
N ALA A 6 68.23 -8.05 -31.22
CA ALA A 6 66.86 -8.53 -31.38
C ALA A 6 65.79 -7.42 -31.52
N PRO A 7 64.59 -7.75 -32.05
CA PRO A 7 63.49 -6.82 -32.19
C PRO A 7 62.91 -6.41 -30.83
N ALA A 8 62.98 -5.13 -30.48
CA ALA A 8 62.26 -4.57 -29.34
C ALA A 8 60.81 -4.25 -29.75
N GLY A 9 60.01 -5.30 -29.96
CA GLY A 9 58.57 -5.21 -29.91
C GLY A 9 58.16 -4.95 -28.47
N GLY A 10 57.97 -3.68 -28.11
CA GLY A 10 57.48 -3.30 -26.79
C GLY A 10 56.05 -3.80 -26.62
N ASP A 11 55.88 -4.91 -25.93
CA ASP A 11 54.61 -5.31 -25.34
C ASP A 11 54.16 -4.20 -24.39
N ARG A 12 53.33 -3.31 -24.92
CA ARG A 12 52.55 -2.40 -24.09
C ARG A 12 51.57 -3.29 -23.35
N ALA A 13 51.94 -3.70 -22.14
CA ALA A 13 51.00 -4.24 -21.17
C ALA A 13 49.91 -3.19 -20.97
N VAL A 14 48.81 -3.35 -21.71
CA VAL A 14 47.59 -2.60 -21.52
C VAL A 14 47.11 -3.00 -20.14
N LYS A 15 47.38 -2.15 -19.15
CA LYS A 15 46.82 -2.28 -17.82
C LYS A 15 45.31 -2.04 -17.98
N GLN A 16 44.55 -3.12 -18.13
CA GLN A 16 43.09 -3.04 -18.05
C GLN A 16 42.77 -2.48 -16.66
N PRO A 17 42.09 -1.33 -16.56
CA PRO A 17 41.63 -0.87 -15.27
C PRO A 17 40.65 -1.90 -14.72
N ASP A 18 40.75 -2.22 -13.43
CA ASP A 18 39.85 -3.12 -12.69
C ASP A 18 38.44 -2.49 -12.58
N ASP A 19 37.75 -2.33 -13.72
CA ASP A 19 36.43 -1.69 -13.88
C ASP A 19 35.28 -2.53 -13.28
N GLU A 20 35.56 -3.78 -12.89
CA GLU A 20 34.58 -4.71 -12.33
C GLU A 20 34.01 -4.22 -10.99
N ARG A 21 34.80 -3.51 -10.16
CA ARG A 21 34.34 -3.00 -8.85
C ARG A 21 33.41 -1.78 -8.98
N GLY A 22 33.60 -0.98 -10.03
CA GLY A 22 32.75 0.18 -10.33
C GLY A 22 31.38 -0.22 -10.90
N ALA A 23 31.37 -1.25 -11.76
CA ALA A 23 30.15 -1.82 -12.32
C ALA A 23 29.24 -2.46 -11.25
N SER A 24 29.81 -3.23 -10.32
CA SER A 24 29.02 -3.87 -9.26
C SER A 24 28.35 -2.87 -8.31
N THR A 25 29.02 -1.75 -8.00
CA THR A 25 28.45 -0.70 -7.13
C THR A 25 27.32 0.07 -7.83
N ILE A 26 27.45 0.35 -9.13
CA ILE A 26 26.44 1.10 -9.89
C ILE A 26 25.19 0.26 -10.16
N GLU A 27 25.33 -1.06 -10.32
CA GLU A 27 24.21 -1.99 -10.50
C GLU A 27 23.33 -2.04 -9.25
N VAL A 28 23.94 -2.13 -8.05
CA VAL A 28 23.20 -2.10 -6.78
C VAL A 28 22.52 -0.74 -6.57
N LEU A 29 23.21 0.36 -6.89
CA LEU A 29 22.63 1.71 -6.78
C LEU A 29 21.45 1.91 -7.76
N GLY A 30 21.53 1.29 -8.94
CA GLY A 30 20.44 1.26 -9.93
C GLY A 30 19.23 0.44 -9.48
N ALA A 31 19.41 -0.55 -8.59
CA ALA A 31 18.32 -1.35 -8.05
C ALA A 31 17.55 -0.67 -6.91
N ILE A 32 18.16 0.30 -6.20
CA ILE A 32 17.54 0.99 -5.05
C ILE A 32 16.16 1.59 -5.40
N PRO A 33 15.98 2.35 -6.50
CA PRO A 33 14.67 2.89 -6.85
C PRO A 33 13.61 1.80 -7.08
N ALA A 34 14.00 0.67 -7.69
CA ALA A 34 13.09 -0.45 -7.92
C ALA A 34 12.68 -1.11 -6.60
N VAL A 35 13.63 -1.32 -5.69
CA VAL A 35 13.34 -1.86 -4.34
C VAL A 35 12.41 -0.93 -3.56
N VAL A 36 12.69 0.38 -3.59
CA VAL A 36 11.81 1.39 -2.98
C VAL A 36 10.41 1.30 -3.58
N LEU A 37 10.27 1.22 -4.90
CA LEU A 37 8.97 1.10 -5.57
C LEU A 37 8.21 -0.15 -5.09
N VAL A 38 8.88 -1.30 -4.99
CA VAL A 38 8.28 -2.55 -4.49
C VAL A 38 7.79 -2.39 -3.05
N ILE A 39 8.61 -1.77 -2.18
CA ILE A 39 8.21 -1.50 -0.79
C ILE A 39 6.98 -0.61 -0.75
N LEU A 40 6.94 0.46 -1.56
CA LEU A 40 5.77 1.36 -1.62
C LEU A 40 4.52 0.61 -2.08
N VAL A 41 4.62 -0.28 -3.07
CA VAL A 41 3.50 -1.13 -3.51
C VAL A 41 3.02 -2.05 -2.39
N VAL A 42 3.93 -2.70 -1.66
CA VAL A 42 3.58 -3.57 -0.53
C VAL A 42 2.85 -2.78 0.55
N VAL A 43 3.35 -1.59 0.90
CA VAL A 43 2.70 -0.69 1.86
C VAL A 43 1.27 -0.33 1.41
N GLN A 44 1.06 -0.06 0.12
CA GLN A 44 -0.28 0.22 -0.42
C GLN A 44 -1.23 -0.97 -0.32
N VAL A 45 -0.75 -2.18 -0.61
CA VAL A 45 -1.55 -3.40 -0.47
C VAL A 45 -1.95 -3.61 0.99
N CYS A 46 -1.02 -3.42 1.93
CA CYS A 46 -1.30 -3.49 3.35
C CYS A 46 -2.35 -2.45 3.78
N ALA A 47 -2.21 -1.20 3.34
CA ALA A 47 -3.18 -0.13 3.61
C ALA A 47 -4.58 -0.50 3.07
N PHE A 48 -4.67 -1.02 1.85
CA PHE A 48 -5.92 -1.47 1.26
C PHE A 48 -6.59 -2.58 2.08
N VAL A 49 -5.85 -3.65 2.41
CA VAL A 49 -6.38 -4.76 3.21
C VAL A 49 -6.83 -4.27 4.59
N TRP A 50 -6.05 -3.40 5.22
CA TRP A 50 -6.39 -2.78 6.49
C TRP A 50 -7.71 -2.01 6.40
N THR A 51 -7.89 -1.15 5.39
CA THR A 51 -9.14 -0.41 5.17
C THR A 51 -10.34 -1.33 4.93
N VAL A 52 -10.18 -2.41 4.14
CA VAL A 52 -11.25 -3.39 3.93
C VAL A 52 -11.70 -4.01 5.25
N THR A 53 -10.74 -4.50 6.05
CA THR A 53 -11.07 -5.17 7.32
C THR A 53 -11.71 -4.21 8.32
N ALA A 54 -11.24 -2.95 8.37
CA ALA A 54 -11.82 -1.92 9.22
C ALA A 54 -13.26 -1.56 8.80
N ALA A 55 -13.50 -1.34 7.51
CA ALA A 55 -14.82 -1.01 6.98
C ALA A 55 -15.83 -2.15 7.23
N ASP A 56 -15.41 -3.41 7.06
CA ASP A 56 -16.25 -4.58 7.33
C ASP A 56 -16.70 -4.67 8.80
N GLN A 57 -15.81 -4.38 9.75
CA GLN A 57 -16.16 -4.36 11.18
C GLN A 57 -17.11 -3.19 11.48
N ALA A 58 -16.76 -1.99 11.01
CA ALA A 58 -17.55 -0.79 11.26
C ALA A 58 -18.99 -0.89 10.74
N VAL A 59 -19.16 -1.43 9.52
CA VAL A 59 -20.48 -1.64 8.92
C VAL A 59 -21.32 -2.66 9.70
N ARG A 60 -20.71 -3.74 10.19
CA ARG A 60 -21.42 -4.73 11.01
C ARG A 60 -21.85 -4.15 12.34
N ASP A 61 -21.02 -3.32 12.97
CA ASP A 61 -21.38 -2.63 14.21
C ASP A 61 -22.49 -1.59 13.99
N GLY A 62 -22.45 -0.86 12.88
CA GLY A 62 -23.54 0.01 12.46
C GLY A 62 -24.85 -0.76 12.22
N ALA A 63 -24.78 -1.89 11.50
CA ALA A 63 -25.95 -2.74 11.24
C ALA A 63 -26.54 -3.30 12.54
N ARG A 64 -25.70 -3.64 13.52
CA ARG A 64 -26.14 -4.07 14.86
C ARG A 64 -26.82 -2.93 15.62
N ALA A 65 -26.27 -1.72 15.58
CA ALA A 65 -26.91 -0.56 16.19
C ALA A 65 -28.30 -0.30 15.57
N LEU A 66 -28.42 -0.44 14.26
CA LEU A 66 -29.68 -0.29 13.53
C LEU A 66 -30.70 -1.38 13.91
N SER A 67 -30.27 -2.64 14.02
CA SER A 67 -31.16 -3.76 14.38
C SER A 67 -31.73 -3.65 15.79
N LEU A 68 -31.00 -2.97 16.70
CA LEU A 68 -31.45 -2.65 18.06
C LEU A 68 -32.42 -1.44 18.12
N GLY A 69 -32.80 -0.88 16.97
CA GLY A 69 -33.67 0.30 16.90
C GLY A 69 -32.94 1.63 17.11
N GLY A 70 -31.62 1.64 16.94
CA GLY A 70 -30.81 2.86 17.06
C GLY A 70 -31.21 3.93 16.03
N SER A 71 -31.14 5.19 16.45
CA SER A 71 -31.32 6.34 15.55
C SER A 71 -30.13 6.47 14.58
N PRO A 72 -30.27 7.22 13.46
CA PRO A 72 -29.18 7.43 12.51
C PRO A 72 -27.90 7.97 13.16
N ALA A 73 -28.02 8.85 14.17
CA ALA A 73 -26.88 9.38 14.90
C ALA A 73 -26.17 8.30 15.75
N GLN A 74 -26.92 7.34 16.32
CA GLN A 74 -26.35 6.23 17.08
C GLN A 74 -25.66 5.22 16.17
N VAL A 75 -26.21 4.98 14.98
CA VAL A 75 -25.57 4.15 13.94
C VAL A 75 -24.26 4.79 13.48
N ALA A 76 -24.27 6.10 13.20
CA ALA A 76 -23.06 6.84 12.83
C ALA A 76 -21.99 6.80 13.93
N ALA A 77 -22.38 7.01 15.18
CA ALA A 77 -21.44 6.92 16.31
C ALA A 77 -20.85 5.51 16.50
N ALA A 78 -21.64 4.46 16.23
CA ALA A 78 -21.16 3.08 16.30
C ALA A 78 -20.13 2.79 15.18
N VAL A 79 -20.42 3.22 13.95
CA VAL A 79 -19.51 3.11 12.81
C VAL A 79 -18.20 3.86 13.07
N GLU A 80 -18.29 5.12 13.49
CA GLU A 80 -17.14 5.98 13.76
C GLU A 80 -16.23 5.39 14.85
N ARG A 81 -16.83 4.86 15.92
CA ARG A 81 -16.09 4.24 17.02
C ARG A 81 -15.37 2.95 16.60
N SER A 82 -15.87 2.27 15.58
CA SER A 82 -15.28 1.04 15.05
C SER A 82 -14.25 1.31 13.95
N LEU A 83 -14.20 2.52 13.39
CA LEU A 83 -13.14 2.92 12.48
C LEU A 83 -11.84 3.22 13.26
N PRO A 84 -10.70 2.63 12.87
CA PRO A 84 -9.41 2.98 13.44
C PRO A 84 -9.00 4.41 13.07
N GLY A 85 -8.25 5.08 13.97
CA GLY A 85 -7.71 6.41 13.70
C GLY A 85 -6.87 6.44 12.42
N GLY A 86 -7.21 7.36 11.50
CA GLY A 86 -6.61 7.47 10.18
C GLY A 86 -7.49 6.97 9.03
N LEU A 87 -8.69 6.44 9.32
CA LEU A 87 -9.74 6.15 8.35
C LEU A 87 -10.99 6.94 8.71
N ASP A 88 -11.43 7.79 7.79
CA ASP A 88 -12.66 8.56 7.94
C ASP A 88 -13.74 8.02 7.00
N ALA A 89 -14.98 8.00 7.48
CA ALA A 89 -16.14 7.69 6.64
C ALA A 89 -16.35 8.80 5.62
N ARG A 90 -16.23 8.49 4.33
CA ARG A 90 -16.58 9.41 3.23
C ARG A 90 -18.09 9.60 3.14
N SER A 91 -18.83 8.51 3.27
CA SER A 91 -20.29 8.52 3.35
C SER A 91 -20.80 7.34 4.15
N LEU A 92 -21.95 7.55 4.78
CA LEU A 92 -22.66 6.54 5.54
C LEU A 92 -24.14 6.68 5.23
N ASP A 93 -24.70 5.66 4.59
CA ASP A 93 -26.11 5.60 4.21
C ASP A 93 -26.82 4.46 4.94
N VAL A 94 -28.05 4.73 5.38
CA VAL A 94 -28.92 3.73 6.00
C VAL A 94 -30.17 3.59 5.14
N VAL A 95 -30.33 2.42 4.53
CA VAL A 95 -31.46 2.12 3.63
C VAL A 95 -32.22 0.91 4.15
N GLY A 96 -33.37 1.16 4.77
CA GLY A 96 -34.19 0.11 5.38
C GLY A 96 -33.48 -0.55 6.57
N GLU A 97 -33.02 -1.79 6.37
CA GLU A 97 -32.25 -2.58 7.35
C GLU A 97 -30.78 -2.75 6.97
N ARG A 98 -30.32 -2.01 5.95
CA ARG A 98 -28.95 -2.07 5.43
C ARG A 98 -28.19 -0.81 5.84
N VAL A 99 -26.95 -0.99 6.26
CA VAL A 99 -25.98 0.07 6.48
C VAL A 99 -24.93 -0.02 5.38
N MET A 100 -24.69 1.08 4.69
CA MET A 100 -23.68 1.21 3.63
C MET A 100 -22.65 2.23 4.07
N LEU A 101 -21.37 1.84 4.07
CA LEU A 101 -20.26 2.69 4.42
C LEU A 101 -19.31 2.81 3.23
N GLN A 102 -18.83 4.02 3.01
CA GLN A 102 -17.79 4.31 2.05
C GLN A 102 -16.58 4.86 2.80
N VAL A 103 -15.41 4.24 2.64
CA VAL A 103 -14.16 4.63 3.30
C VAL A 103 -13.08 4.86 2.25
N ASP A 104 -12.31 5.93 2.41
CA ASP A 104 -11.16 6.19 1.57
C ASP A 104 -9.93 5.41 2.02
N VAL A 105 -9.20 4.83 1.07
CA VAL A 105 -7.96 4.12 1.36
C VAL A 105 -6.82 5.14 1.50
N PRO A 106 -6.05 5.13 2.60
CA PRO A 106 -4.86 5.96 2.74
C PRO A 106 -3.88 5.68 1.61
N ARG A 107 -3.47 6.73 0.90
CA ARG A 107 -2.65 6.60 -0.32
C ARG A 107 -1.44 7.52 -0.31
N LEU A 108 -0.41 7.11 -1.05
CA LEU A 108 0.71 7.98 -1.41
C LEU A 108 0.30 8.94 -2.54
N PRO A 109 0.90 10.14 -2.64
CA PRO A 109 0.51 11.16 -3.64
C PRO A 109 0.55 10.67 -5.09
N VAL A 110 1.45 9.72 -5.39
CA VAL A 110 1.66 9.13 -6.72
C VAL A 110 0.68 8.01 -7.08
N VAL A 111 -0.18 7.58 -6.14
CA VAL A 111 -1.16 6.50 -6.35
C VAL A 111 -2.56 7.10 -6.55
N PRO A 112 -3.34 6.67 -7.56
CA PRO A 112 -4.70 7.18 -7.76
C PRO A 112 -5.61 6.92 -6.54
N ALA A 113 -6.62 7.77 -6.36
CA ALA A 113 -7.58 7.61 -5.26
C ALA A 113 -8.41 6.34 -5.46
N MET A 114 -8.56 5.55 -4.40
CA MET A 114 -9.40 4.37 -4.38
C MET A 114 -10.36 4.45 -3.19
N THR A 115 -11.62 4.18 -3.46
CA THR A 115 -12.67 4.23 -2.46
C THR A 115 -13.33 2.87 -2.36
N ILE A 116 -13.57 2.41 -1.13
CA ILE A 116 -14.16 1.10 -0.86
C ILE A 116 -15.57 1.32 -0.32
N THR A 117 -16.54 0.66 -0.94
CA THR A 117 -17.92 0.59 -0.44
C THR A 117 -18.16 -0.78 0.19
N ARG A 118 -18.75 -0.79 1.38
CA ARG A 118 -19.15 -2.00 2.12
C ARG A 118 -20.55 -1.85 2.67
N ASP A 119 -21.29 -2.95 2.68
CA ASP A 119 -22.66 -3.01 3.19
C ASP A 119 -22.89 -4.23 4.09
N ALA A 120 -23.75 -4.06 5.09
CA ALA A 120 -24.29 -5.17 5.87
C ALA A 120 -25.74 -4.89 6.27
N SER A 121 -26.47 -5.96 6.51
CA SER A 121 -27.82 -5.94 7.08
C SER A 121 -27.91 -6.96 8.21
N MET A 122 -28.57 -6.60 9.31
CA MET A 122 -28.88 -7.53 10.41
C MET A 122 -30.40 -7.60 10.60
N PRO A 123 -30.99 -8.81 10.76
CA PRO A 123 -32.41 -8.95 11.00
C PRO A 123 -32.81 -8.25 12.31
N ARG A 124 -33.95 -7.55 12.32
CA ARG A 124 -34.49 -6.99 13.55
C ARG A 124 -34.83 -8.08 14.56
N THR A 125 -34.27 -7.98 15.75
CA THR A 125 -34.77 -8.71 16.92
C THR A 125 -36.12 -8.10 17.29
N ALA A 126 -37.20 -8.71 16.81
CA ALA A 126 -38.55 -8.39 17.25
C ALA A 126 -38.64 -8.59 18.77
N ARG A 127 -39.17 -7.60 19.48
CA ARG A 127 -39.48 -7.68 20.91
C ARG A 127 -40.97 -7.90 21.09
#